data_AF-A0A5B8CJD9-F1
#
_entry.id   AF-A0A5B8CJD9-F1
#
_cell.length_a   1.000
_cell.length_b   1.000
_cell.length_c   1.000
_cell.angle_alpha   90.00
_cell.angle_beta   90.00
_cell.angle_gamma   90.00
#
_symmetry.space_group_name_H-M   'P 1'
#
loop_
_entity.id
_entity.type
_entity.pdbx_description
1 polymer ?
#
loop_
_entity_poly.entity_id
_entity_poly.type
_entity_poly.pdbx_seq_one_letter_code
_entity_poly.pdbx_strand_id
1 'polypeptide(L)'
;MEEKQAVGSYRPCRDDPNIIIPARAAPPVMPDYLSAEAQAVWHEEVERVTQSGTSDLDSSLFADYCCLAALVRAAFKAGEVPKGNQLVELRKQRELLGIGGAPSRAQRGKVAEPDQSNPFASLLGE
;
A
#
# COMPACT_ATOMS: atom_id res chain seq x y z
N MET A 1 -32.87 -7.12 33.98
CA MET A 1 -33.04 -5.93 33.11
C MET A 1 -33.40 -6.46 31.75
N GLU A 2 -34.61 -6.14 31.28
CA GLU A 2 -35.10 -6.54 29.97
C GLU A 2 -34.25 -5.91 28.86
N GLU A 3 -33.79 -6.74 27.95
CA GLU A 3 -32.97 -6.34 26.81
C GLU A 3 -33.86 -5.68 25.75
N LYS A 4 -33.62 -4.40 25.47
CA LYS A 4 -34.38 -3.66 24.46
C LYS A 4 -34.04 -4.18 23.05
N GLN A 5 -35.01 -4.84 22.43
CA GLN A 5 -35.01 -5.18 21.00
C GLN A 5 -35.04 -3.91 20.14
N ALA A 6 -33.91 -3.57 19.52
CA ALA A 6 -33.88 -2.66 18.38
C ALA A 6 -34.02 -3.47 17.08
N VAL A 7 -35.10 -3.19 16.36
CA VAL A 7 -35.45 -3.79 15.06
C VAL A 7 -34.44 -3.32 14.01
N GLY A 8 -33.54 -4.21 13.59
CA GLY A 8 -32.54 -3.93 12.55
C GLY A 8 -31.46 -5.02 12.45
N SER A 9 -31.84 -6.20 11.96
CA SER A 9 -31.00 -7.34 11.53
C SER A 9 -29.63 -7.50 12.23
N TYR A 10 -29.62 -8.15 13.40
CA TYR A 10 -28.39 -8.78 13.88
C TYR A 10 -28.07 -9.97 12.95
N ARG A 11 -27.17 -9.76 11.99
CA ARG A 11 -26.49 -10.89 11.35
C ARG A 11 -25.37 -11.30 12.30
N PRO A 12 -25.23 -12.58 12.68
CA PRO A 12 -24.00 -13.02 13.33
C PRO A 12 -22.84 -12.57 12.44
N CYS A 13 -21.80 -12.01 13.08
CA CYS A 13 -20.57 -11.64 12.39
C CYS A 13 -20.17 -12.82 11.48
N ARG A 14 -20.15 -12.58 10.17
CA ARG A 14 -19.79 -13.61 9.19
C ARG A 14 -18.28 -13.84 9.12
N ASP A 15 -17.54 -13.09 9.91
CA ASP A 15 -16.10 -13.15 9.95
C ASP A 15 -15.73 -14.42 10.71
N ASP A 16 -15.11 -15.35 9.99
CA ASP A 16 -14.40 -16.48 10.57
C ASP A 16 -13.36 -15.90 11.56
N PRO A 17 -13.32 -16.33 12.84
CA PRO A 17 -12.31 -15.85 13.79
C PRO A 17 -10.87 -16.18 13.32
N ASN A 18 -10.73 -17.05 12.32
CA ASN A 18 -9.47 -17.27 11.63
C ASN A 18 -9.23 -16.17 10.59
N ILE A 19 -8.46 -15.16 10.99
CA ILE A 19 -7.74 -14.32 10.03
C ILE A 19 -6.67 -15.21 9.40
N ILE A 20 -6.95 -15.72 8.19
CA ILE A 20 -5.93 -16.37 7.37
C ILE A 20 -4.95 -15.26 6.97
N ILE A 21 -3.82 -15.20 7.66
CA ILE A 21 -2.67 -14.42 7.22
C ILE A 21 -2.07 -15.24 6.08
N PRO A 22 -2.21 -14.83 4.80
CA PRO A 22 -1.61 -15.58 3.70
C PRO A 22 -0.11 -15.72 3.97
N ALA A 23 0.42 -16.91 3.68
CA ALA A 23 1.86 -17.17 3.76
C ALA A 23 2.62 -16.05 3.05
N ARG A 24 3.77 -15.63 3.61
CA ARG A 24 4.60 -14.52 3.10
C ARG A 24 4.69 -14.60 1.58
N ALA A 25 3.93 -13.74 0.89
CA ALA A 25 3.86 -13.76 -0.55
C ALA A 25 5.26 -13.51 -1.12
N ALA A 26 5.57 -14.17 -2.23
CA ALA A 26 6.85 -13.95 -2.90
C ALA A 26 6.95 -12.46 -3.30
N PRO A 27 8.15 -11.87 -3.26
CA PRO A 27 8.32 -10.51 -3.75
C PRO A 27 7.95 -10.42 -5.24
N PRO A 28 7.59 -9.23 -5.74
CA PRO A 28 7.30 -9.03 -7.16
C PRO A 28 8.48 -9.50 -8.04
N VAL A 29 8.15 -10.14 -9.15
CA VAL A 29 9.11 -10.71 -10.11
C VAL A 29 9.28 -9.74 -11.27
N MET A 30 10.53 -9.35 -11.54
CA MET A 30 10.83 -8.39 -12.61
C MET A 30 10.59 -9.00 -13.99
N PRO A 31 9.70 -8.42 -14.82
CA PRO A 31 9.53 -8.86 -16.20
C PRO A 31 10.76 -8.56 -17.07
N ASP A 32 10.92 -9.32 -18.15
CA ASP A 32 12.03 -9.20 -19.10
C ASP A 32 11.95 -7.97 -20.03
N TYR A 33 10.75 -7.41 -20.19
CA TYR A 33 10.48 -6.29 -21.09
C TYR A 33 10.86 -4.90 -20.54
N LEU A 34 11.34 -4.79 -19.30
CA LEU A 34 11.69 -3.50 -18.71
C LEU A 34 12.94 -2.90 -19.38
N SER A 35 12.89 -1.61 -19.72
CA SER A 35 14.09 -0.86 -20.13
C SER A 35 15.08 -0.75 -18.97
N ALA A 36 16.36 -0.44 -19.27
CA ALA A 36 17.39 -0.30 -18.25
C ALA A 36 17.03 0.76 -17.19
N GLU A 37 16.39 1.86 -17.59
CA GLU A 37 15.93 2.92 -16.70
C GLU A 37 14.78 2.46 -15.79
N ALA A 38 13.87 1.65 -16.32
CA ALA A 38 12.78 1.06 -15.54
C ALA A 38 13.31 0.01 -14.56
N GLN A 39 14.29 -0.82 -14.96
CA GLN A 39 14.97 -1.76 -14.07
C GLN A 39 15.68 -1.04 -12.91
N ALA A 40 16.30 0.11 -13.18
CA ALA A 40 16.90 0.92 -12.12
C ALA A 40 15.85 1.41 -11.10
N VAL A 41 14.67 1.83 -11.56
CA VAL A 41 13.56 2.19 -10.66
C VAL A 41 13.06 0.96 -9.89
N TRP A 42 12.95 -0.20 -10.54
CA TRP A 42 12.54 -1.44 -9.90
C TRP A 42 13.45 -1.77 -8.72
N HIS A 43 14.77 -1.79 -8.93
CA HIS A 43 15.74 -2.08 -7.88
C HIS A 43 15.72 -1.05 -6.74
N GLU A 44 15.42 0.21 -7.01
CA GLU A 44 15.32 1.27 -6.00
C GLU A 44 14.08 1.12 -5.09
N GLU A 45 12.97 0.62 -5.65
CA GLU A 45 11.66 0.64 -5.01
C GLU A 45 11.21 -0.74 -4.49
N VAL A 46 11.79 -1.84 -4.98
CA VAL A 46 11.34 -3.22 -4.71
C VAL A 46 11.22 -3.52 -3.22
N GLU A 47 12.16 -3.03 -2.41
CA GLU A 47 12.12 -3.23 -0.96
C GLU A 47 10.93 -2.50 -0.33
N ARG A 48 10.66 -1.25 -0.73
CA ARG A 48 9.56 -0.45 -0.18
C ARG A 48 8.20 -1.02 -0.54
N VAL A 49 8.03 -1.47 -1.78
CA VAL A 49 6.77 -2.10 -2.21
C VAL A 49 6.59 -3.48 -1.56
N THR A 50 7.66 -4.24 -1.35
CA THR A 50 7.57 -5.53 -0.65
C THR A 50 7.19 -5.32 0.82
N GLN A 51 7.77 -4.32 1.49
CA GLN A 51 7.39 -3.93 2.85
C GLN A 51 5.93 -3.46 2.94
N SER A 52 5.39 -2.90 1.87
CA SER A 52 4.00 -2.46 1.84
C SER A 52 2.98 -3.57 1.58
N GLY A 53 3.45 -4.80 1.30
CA GLY A 53 2.62 -5.97 1.01
C GLY A 53 2.45 -6.28 -0.48
N THR A 54 3.16 -5.58 -1.37
CA THR A 54 3.18 -5.89 -2.80
C THR A 54 3.85 -7.25 -3.02
N SER A 55 3.25 -8.07 -3.87
CA SER A 55 3.64 -9.47 -4.08
C SER A 55 3.91 -9.79 -5.56
N ASP A 56 4.24 -11.05 -5.85
CA ASP A 56 4.31 -11.59 -7.21
C ASP A 56 3.03 -11.35 -8.04
N LEU A 57 1.85 -11.35 -7.40
CA LEU A 57 0.58 -11.03 -8.05
C LEU A 57 0.52 -9.60 -8.60
N ASP A 58 1.31 -8.69 -8.02
CA ASP A 58 1.33 -7.28 -8.36
C ASP A 58 2.48 -6.92 -9.32
N SER A 59 3.24 -7.92 -9.79
CA SER A 59 4.46 -7.71 -10.61
C SER A 59 4.22 -6.84 -11.84
N SER A 60 3.10 -7.04 -12.54
CA SER A 60 2.75 -6.24 -13.72
C SER A 60 2.43 -4.79 -13.36
N LEU A 61 1.71 -4.56 -12.26
CA LEU A 61 1.40 -3.21 -11.78
C LEU A 61 2.67 -2.48 -11.34
N PHE A 62 3.58 -3.17 -10.66
CA PHE A 62 4.86 -2.60 -10.25
C PHE A 62 5.77 -2.33 -11.46
N ALA A 63 5.74 -3.18 -12.47
CA ALA A 63 6.45 -2.96 -13.74
C ALA A 63 5.94 -1.70 -14.46
N ASP A 64 4.61 -1.54 -14.58
CA ASP A 64 3.99 -0.36 -15.19
C ASP A 64 4.37 0.92 -14.46
N TYR A 65 4.37 0.88 -13.13
CA TYR A 65 4.87 1.98 -12.29
C TYR A 65 6.33 2.31 -12.60
N CYS A 66 7.21 1.32 -12.68
CA CYS A 66 8.63 1.52 -12.98
C CYS A 66 8.85 2.15 -14.36
N CYS A 67 8.11 1.69 -15.37
CA CYS A 67 8.15 2.26 -16.72
C CYS A 67 7.70 3.73 -16.73
N LEU A 68 6.55 4.04 -16.11
CA LEU A 68 6.06 5.41 -16.06
C LEU A 68 6.98 6.33 -15.25
N ALA A 69 7.51 5.84 -14.12
CA ALA A 69 8.47 6.56 -13.30
C ALA A 69 9.75 6.88 -14.07
N ALA A 70 10.27 5.93 -14.87
CA ALA A 70 11.44 6.14 -15.70
C ALA A 70 11.22 7.26 -16.72
N LEU A 71 10.07 7.27 -17.42
CA LEU A 71 9.71 8.33 -18.37
C LEU A 71 9.60 9.70 -17.70
N VAL A 72 8.94 9.77 -16.54
CA VAL A 72 8.81 11.01 -15.77
C VAL A 72 10.17 11.52 -15.28
N ARG A 73 11.03 10.62 -14.78
CA ARG A 73 12.41 10.97 -14.36
C ARG A 73 13.26 11.43 -15.54
N ALA A 74 13.09 10.84 -16.71
CA ALA A 74 13.80 11.26 -17.93
C ALA A 74 13.41 12.68 -18.35
N ALA A 75 12.11 13.02 -18.34
CA ALA A 75 11.63 14.37 -18.62
C ALA A 75 12.23 15.40 -17.65
N PHE A 76 12.22 15.12 -16.34
CA PHE A 76 12.86 15.99 -15.36
C PHE A 76 14.37 16.14 -15.58
N LYS A 77 15.09 15.06 -15.91
CA LYS A 77 16.52 15.11 -16.22
C LYS A 77 16.83 15.96 -17.46
N ALA A 78 15.93 15.96 -18.44
CA ALA A 78 16.04 16.80 -19.63
C ALA A 78 15.70 18.28 -19.36
N GLY A 79 15.26 18.65 -18.14
CA GLY A 79 14.78 19.99 -17.83
C GLY A 79 13.37 20.27 -18.33
N GLU A 80 12.65 19.23 -18.78
CA GLU A 80 11.27 19.32 -19.24
C GLU A 80 10.29 19.09 -18.09
N VAL A 81 9.04 19.53 -18.27
CA VAL A 81 7.95 19.27 -17.34
C VAL A 81 7.18 18.03 -17.80
N PRO A 82 7.09 16.96 -16.99
CA PRO A 82 6.28 15.80 -17.32
C PRO A 82 4.81 16.16 -17.53
N LYS A 83 4.10 15.37 -18.34
CA LYS A 83 2.68 15.63 -18.60
C LYS A 83 1.89 15.46 -17.30
N GLY A 84 0.94 16.36 -17.05
CA GLY A 84 0.16 16.35 -15.81
C GLY A 84 -0.56 15.01 -15.56
N ASN A 85 -1.07 14.36 -16.61
CA ASN A 85 -1.69 13.05 -16.51
C ASN A 85 -0.71 11.95 -16.08
N GLN A 86 0.56 12.00 -16.49
CA GLN A 86 1.60 11.07 -16.05
C GLN A 86 1.87 11.24 -14.55
N LEU A 87 1.92 12.48 -14.06
CA LEU A 87 2.12 12.75 -12.63
C LEU A 87 0.95 12.24 -11.77
N VAL A 88 -0.28 12.40 -12.26
CA VAL A 88 -1.49 11.91 -11.59
C VAL A 88 -1.52 10.38 -11.55
N GLU A 89 -1.26 9.71 -12.68
CA GLU A 89 -1.26 8.24 -12.73
C GLU A 89 -0.12 7.66 -11.88
N LEU A 90 1.06 8.28 -11.90
CA LEU A 90 2.19 7.89 -11.05
C LEU A 90 1.84 7.99 -9.56
N ARG A 91 1.13 9.04 -9.14
CA ARG A 91 0.63 9.17 -7.77
C ARG A 91 -0.34 8.04 -7.42
N LYS A 92 -1.31 7.77 -8.30
CA LYS A 92 -2.31 6.72 -8.09
C LYS A 92 -1.66 5.34 -7.97
N GLN A 93 -0.73 5.00 -8.84
CA GLN A 93 0.03 3.75 -8.77
C GLN A 93 0.83 3.64 -7.46
N ARG A 94 1.48 4.73 -7.00
CA ARG A 94 2.17 4.74 -5.69
C ARG A 94 1.23 4.48 -4.52
N GLU A 95 0.02 5.03 -4.57
CA GLU A 95 -1.00 4.81 -3.54
C GLU A 95 -1.48 3.36 -3.54
N LEU A 96 -1.71 2.75 -4.72
CA LEU A 96 -2.06 1.33 -4.85
C LEU A 96 -0.95 0.39 -4.34
N LEU A 97 0.31 0.71 -4.66
CA LEU A 97 1.48 -0.02 -4.19
C LEU A 97 1.83 0.27 -2.72
N GLY A 98 1.03 1.06 -2.00
CA GLY A 98 1.25 1.38 -0.59
C GLY A 98 2.46 2.27 -0.28
N ILE A 99 3.23 2.68 -1.29
CA ILE A 99 4.44 3.52 -1.15
C ILE A 99 4.16 5.03 -1.28
N GLY A 100 2.89 5.40 -1.48
CA GLY A 100 2.42 6.79 -1.52
C GLY A 100 1.19 7.05 -0.64
N GLY A 101 0.85 8.33 -0.48
CA GLY A 101 -0.42 8.76 0.12
C GLY A 101 -0.63 8.34 1.58
N ALA A 102 -1.90 8.11 1.94
CA ALA A 102 -2.29 7.69 3.29
C ALA A 102 -1.76 6.29 3.68
N PRO A 103 -1.78 5.27 2.78
CA PRO A 103 -1.21 3.95 3.09
C PRO A 103 0.26 4.01 3.52
N SER A 104 1.10 4.76 2.79
CA SER A 104 2.51 4.93 3.15
C SER A 104 2.71 5.64 4.49
N ARG A 105 1.81 6.57 4.86
CA ARG A 105 1.88 7.24 6.16
C ARG A 105 1.47 6.33 7.32
N ALA A 106 0.46 5.48 7.10
CA ALA A 106 0.03 4.51 8.10
C ALA A 106 1.17 3.53 8.46
N GLN A 107 1.96 3.10 7.47
CA GLN A 107 3.12 2.24 7.69
C GLN A 107 4.29 2.94 8.43
N ARG A 108 4.39 4.27 8.32
CA ARG A 108 5.38 5.05 9.09
C ARG A 108 4.91 5.39 10.50
N GLY A 109 3.62 5.20 10.79
CA GLY A 109 3.08 5.39 12.12
C GLY A 109 3.76 4.42 13.07
N LYS A 110 4.63 4.92 13.95
CA LYS A 110 4.94 4.19 15.18
C LYS A 110 3.61 3.82 15.82
N VAL A 111 3.52 2.61 16.41
CA VAL A 111 2.42 2.27 17.32
C VAL A 111 2.22 3.51 18.20
N ALA A 112 1.06 4.14 18.09
CA ALA A 112 0.77 5.29 18.92
C ALA A 112 0.85 4.77 20.35
N GLU A 113 1.80 5.29 21.14
CA GLU A 113 1.78 5.09 22.58
C GLU A 113 0.36 5.45 23.03
N PRO A 114 -0.36 4.54 23.72
CA PRO A 114 -1.74 4.77 24.08
C PRO A 114 -1.81 6.08 24.85
N ASP A 115 -2.61 7.02 24.36
CA ASP A 115 -2.83 8.29 25.03
C ASP A 115 -3.39 7.98 26.43
N GLN A 116 -2.59 8.20 27.47
CA GLN A 116 -2.99 7.91 28.86
C GLN A 116 -4.13 8.81 29.33
N SER A 117 -4.47 9.86 28.57
CA SER A 117 -5.67 10.67 28.81
C SER A 117 -6.94 10.09 28.17
N ASN A 118 -6.82 9.06 27.33
CA ASN A 118 -7.97 8.36 26.75
C ASN A 118 -8.66 7.49 27.83
N PRO A 119 -9.93 7.75 28.18
CA PRO A 119 -10.65 6.98 29.19
C PRO A 119 -10.92 5.52 28.78
N PHE A 120 -10.65 5.14 27.52
CA PHE A 120 -10.77 3.79 27.00
C PHE A 120 -9.43 3.06 26.83
N ALA A 121 -8.31 3.66 27.24
CA ALA A 121 -6.98 3.06 27.10
C ALA A 121 -6.85 1.70 27.81
N SER A 122 -7.60 1.48 28.88
CA SER A 122 -7.63 0.21 29.64
C SER A 122 -8.27 -0.96 28.91
N LEU A 123 -9.03 -0.73 27.84
CA LEU A 123 -9.73 -1.77 27.08
C LEU A 123 -8.88 -2.37 25.94
N LEU A 124 -7.69 -1.81 25.69
CA LEU A 124 -6.77 -2.27 24.64
C LEU A 124 -5.77 -3.34 25.13
N GLY A 125 -5.88 -3.77 26.39
CA GLY A 125 -4.93 -4.67 27.06
C GLY A 125 -5.45 -6.06 27.43
N GLU A 126 -6.65 -6.45 26.98
CA GLU A 126 -7.23 -7.79 27.17
C GLU A 126 -7.24 -8.60 25.86
#